data_AF-A0AAN6SAF3-F1
#
_entry.id   AF-A0AAN6SAF3-F1
#
_cell.length_a   1.000
_cell.length_b   1.000
_cell.length_c   1.000
_cell.angle_alpha   90.00
_cell.angle_beta   90.00
_cell.angle_gamma   90.00
#
_symmetry.space_group_name_H-M   'P 1'
#
loop_
_entity.id
_entity.type
_entity.pdbx_description
1 polymer ?
#
loop_
_entity_poly.entity_id
_entity_poly.type
_entity_poly.pdbx_seq_one_letter_code
_entity_poly.pdbx_strand_id
1 'polypeptide(L)'
;MAPPIFATRVVGVSDLNKDASDHIYSVLPTNAIRVLRLHHGSGSQIIECSLSTTQLTNADPYEALSYVWGSEADPETLLLCHREFRITRNLHSALRALRLPYKDRILWIDALCINQGNDIEKGTQIPLMGEIYKGAGRVIAWLGSPTDDMMPGLRWLRQLVTSEDIEFYRFPNDDSIDNTHIGLELLSHCDYWNRAWIVQEIAFASLFHLQCGPFSIPYDVFRKVLELESSRLGCVLSPEPHAPNRTIAPISFRDRLIRPGSGTTGRISAKIFLDHLVDKKCGDPRDSVFAFYNLFSRELQKHLPSPSNYCEKPRDILLKAICGMISSERSLYAITIRSRQKMPIGEEDAWQLDLPSWCPYVRTSFEIDSLSVLGKFSFGIETAEPVFQNNGKLVHVRGCAIAEVSKTLAPYRHRDLSLA
;
A
#
# COMPACT_ATOMS: atom_id res chain seq x y z
N MET A 1 29.93 -33.85 -0.45
CA MET A 1 28.96 -33.49 -1.53
C MET A 1 27.59 -33.45 -0.89
N ALA A 2 27.04 -32.25 -0.67
CA ALA A 2 25.65 -32.10 -0.26
C ALA A 2 24.76 -32.18 -1.51
N PRO A 3 23.58 -32.81 -1.45
CA PRO A 3 22.71 -32.95 -2.61
C PRO A 3 22.11 -31.59 -2.99
N PRO A 4 21.75 -31.38 -4.28
CA PRO A 4 21.12 -30.15 -4.71
C PRO A 4 19.72 -30.05 -4.11
N ILE A 5 19.46 -28.94 -3.41
CA ILE A 5 18.12 -28.54 -3.00
C ILE A 5 17.39 -28.14 -4.29
N PHE A 6 16.59 -29.06 -4.84
CA PHE A 6 15.60 -28.69 -5.84
C PHE A 6 14.59 -27.79 -5.14
N ALA A 7 14.60 -26.50 -5.46
CA ALA A 7 13.53 -25.58 -5.09
C ALA A 7 12.24 -26.10 -5.74
N THR A 8 11.43 -26.81 -4.96
CA THR A 8 10.06 -27.18 -5.33
C THR A 8 9.32 -25.88 -5.56
N ARG A 9 9.04 -25.57 -6.83
CA ARG A 9 8.22 -24.41 -7.22
C ARG A 9 6.89 -24.55 -6.48
N VAL A 10 6.64 -23.68 -5.50
CA VAL A 10 5.35 -23.58 -4.84
C VAL A 10 4.35 -23.22 -5.92
N VAL A 11 3.41 -24.13 -6.19
CA VAL A 11 2.32 -23.90 -7.13
C VAL A 11 1.45 -22.81 -6.52
N GLY A 12 1.40 -21.64 -7.15
CA GLY A 12 0.65 -20.50 -6.62
C GLY A 12 -0.85 -20.74 -6.67
N VAL A 13 -1.62 -19.97 -5.91
CA VAL A 13 -3.09 -20.09 -5.90
C VAL A 13 -3.69 -19.90 -7.30
N SER A 14 -3.08 -19.03 -8.11
CA SER A 14 -3.47 -18.81 -9.50
C SER A 14 -3.30 -20.06 -10.39
N ASP A 15 -2.24 -20.84 -10.17
CA ASP A 15 -1.99 -22.08 -10.93
C ASP A 15 -3.02 -23.16 -10.58
N LEU A 16 -3.42 -23.25 -9.29
CA LEU A 16 -4.45 -24.18 -8.82
C LEU A 16 -5.84 -23.86 -9.39
N ASN A 17 -6.08 -22.59 -9.75
CA ASN A 17 -7.37 -22.11 -10.21
C ASN A 17 -7.50 -22.03 -11.74
N LYS A 18 -6.51 -22.50 -12.49
CA LYS A 18 -6.47 -22.31 -13.95
C LYS A 18 -7.71 -22.84 -14.66
N ASP A 19 -8.08 -24.09 -14.41
CA ASP A 19 -9.27 -24.72 -15.02
C ASP A 19 -10.56 -24.00 -14.61
N ALA A 20 -10.72 -23.67 -13.33
CA ALA A 20 -11.87 -22.92 -12.86
C ALA A 20 -11.95 -21.53 -13.52
N SER A 21 -10.81 -20.86 -13.66
CA SER A 21 -10.71 -19.51 -14.24
C SER A 21 -11.14 -19.48 -15.70
N ASP A 22 -10.79 -20.49 -16.50
CA ASP A 22 -11.18 -20.60 -17.92
C ASP A 22 -12.70 -20.69 -18.11
N HIS A 23 -13.43 -21.17 -17.09
CA HIS A 23 -14.90 -21.28 -17.11
C HIS A 23 -15.61 -20.12 -16.43
N ILE A 24 -14.96 -19.45 -15.47
CA ILE A 24 -15.57 -18.39 -14.65
C ILE A 24 -15.41 -17.02 -15.30
N TYR A 25 -14.24 -16.72 -15.86
CA TYR A 25 -13.91 -15.38 -16.33
C TYR A 25 -14.15 -15.23 -17.83
N SER A 26 -15.09 -14.37 -18.21
CA SER A 26 -15.32 -13.92 -19.59
C SER A 26 -14.63 -12.59 -19.88
N VAL A 27 -14.30 -12.29 -21.13
CA VAL A 27 -13.69 -10.99 -21.49
C VAL A 27 -14.59 -9.83 -21.06
N LEU A 28 -14.03 -8.87 -20.33
CA LEU A 28 -14.75 -7.68 -19.89
C LEU A 28 -14.90 -6.65 -21.01
N PRO A 29 -16.08 -6.05 -21.18
CA PRO A 29 -16.23 -4.85 -22.00
C PRO A 29 -15.35 -3.70 -21.49
N THR A 30 -15.11 -2.71 -22.35
CA THR A 30 -14.41 -1.47 -21.95
C THR A 30 -15.13 -0.81 -20.78
N ASN A 31 -14.36 -0.37 -19.77
CA ASN A 31 -14.86 0.26 -18.54
C ASN A 31 -15.86 -0.58 -17.74
N ALA A 32 -15.88 -1.90 -17.94
CA ALA A 32 -16.63 -2.82 -17.10
C ALA A 32 -15.76 -3.43 -16.00
N ILE A 33 -16.42 -3.80 -14.91
CA ILE A 33 -15.84 -4.51 -13.77
C ILE A 33 -16.72 -5.71 -13.43
N ARG A 34 -16.15 -6.69 -12.73
CA ARG A 34 -16.94 -7.72 -12.04
C ARG A 34 -17.18 -7.30 -10.60
N VAL A 35 -18.35 -7.60 -10.08
CA VAL A 35 -18.66 -7.54 -8.64
C VAL A 35 -19.04 -8.93 -8.16
N LEU A 36 -18.60 -9.25 -6.96
CA LEU A 36 -18.79 -10.51 -6.26
C LEU A 36 -20.03 -10.42 -5.37
N ARG A 37 -20.99 -11.31 -5.58
CA ARG A 37 -22.04 -11.58 -4.61
C ARG A 37 -21.56 -12.66 -3.66
N LEU A 38 -21.29 -12.28 -2.41
CA LEU A 38 -21.05 -13.20 -1.30
C LEU A 38 -22.40 -13.68 -0.77
N HIS A 39 -22.71 -14.96 -0.96
CA HIS A 39 -23.99 -15.52 -0.53
C HIS A 39 -24.06 -15.67 0.99
N HIS A 40 -25.25 -15.43 1.54
CA HIS A 40 -25.52 -15.61 2.96
C HIS A 40 -25.27 -17.05 3.43
N GLY A 41 -25.08 -17.21 4.73
CA GLY A 41 -24.86 -18.50 5.38
C GLY A 41 -24.18 -18.33 6.73
N SER A 42 -24.02 -19.45 7.44
CA SER A 42 -23.64 -19.44 8.86
C SER A 42 -22.59 -20.50 9.20
N GLY A 43 -21.88 -20.26 10.30
CA GLY A 43 -20.95 -21.22 10.90
C GLY A 43 -19.90 -21.71 9.91
N SER A 44 -19.82 -23.04 9.76
CA SER A 44 -18.85 -23.76 8.93
C SER A 44 -19.31 -24.04 7.49
N GLN A 45 -20.55 -23.68 7.11
CA GLN A 45 -21.08 -23.93 5.75
C GLN A 45 -20.14 -23.38 4.68
N ILE A 46 -19.87 -24.11 3.60
CA ILE A 46 -18.95 -23.65 2.54
C ILE A 46 -19.31 -22.23 2.06
N ILE A 47 -18.30 -21.40 1.81
CA ILE A 47 -18.51 -20.06 1.26
C ILE A 47 -18.89 -20.21 -0.20
N GLU A 48 -19.99 -19.59 -0.59
CA GLU A 48 -20.44 -19.55 -1.97
C GLU A 48 -20.47 -18.10 -2.46
N CYS A 49 -19.95 -17.90 -3.66
CA CYS A 49 -19.92 -16.60 -4.31
C CYS A 49 -20.33 -16.73 -5.78
N SER A 50 -20.91 -15.67 -6.32
CA SER A 50 -21.16 -15.52 -7.76
C SER A 50 -20.60 -14.19 -8.27
N LEU A 51 -20.19 -14.15 -9.54
CA LEU A 51 -19.71 -12.93 -10.20
C LEU A 51 -20.78 -12.39 -11.15
N SER A 52 -20.88 -11.06 -11.21
CA SER A 52 -21.69 -10.36 -12.22
C SER A 52 -20.88 -9.22 -12.81
N THR A 53 -21.04 -9.00 -14.12
CA THR A 53 -20.35 -7.92 -14.84
C THR A 53 -21.24 -6.68 -14.87
N THR A 54 -20.66 -5.52 -14.58
CA THR A 54 -21.36 -4.23 -14.64
C THR A 54 -20.46 -3.16 -15.26
N GLN A 55 -21.07 -2.13 -15.84
CA GLN A 55 -20.37 -0.92 -16.24
C GLN A 55 -19.95 -0.14 -14.99
N LEU A 56 -18.70 0.33 -14.94
CA LEU A 56 -18.17 1.03 -13.78
C LEU A 56 -18.96 2.30 -13.45
N THR A 57 -19.47 3.01 -14.45
CA THR A 57 -20.24 4.25 -14.27
C THR A 57 -21.65 4.03 -13.74
N ASN A 58 -22.21 2.83 -13.92
CA ASN A 58 -23.60 2.49 -13.61
C ASN A 58 -23.68 1.28 -12.68
N ALA A 59 -22.62 0.99 -11.94
CA ALA A 59 -22.59 -0.13 -11.02
C ALA A 59 -23.61 0.09 -9.89
N ASP A 60 -24.41 -0.94 -9.60
CA ASP A 60 -25.21 -0.99 -8.38
C ASP A 60 -24.29 -0.84 -7.15
N PRO A 61 -24.78 -0.34 -6.01
CA PRO A 61 -23.96 -0.15 -4.82
C PRO A 61 -23.24 -1.43 -4.39
N TYR A 62 -21.91 -1.35 -4.28
CA TYR A 62 -21.05 -2.41 -3.79
C TYR A 62 -20.08 -1.88 -2.73
N GLU A 63 -19.50 -2.79 -1.96
CA GLU A 63 -18.45 -2.49 -0.98
C GLU A 63 -17.12 -3.01 -1.53
N ALA A 64 -16.00 -2.30 -1.36
CA ALA A 64 -14.70 -2.83 -1.77
C ALA A 64 -13.97 -3.43 -0.56
N LEU A 65 -13.38 -4.61 -0.72
CA LEU A 65 -12.50 -5.21 0.28
C LEU A 65 -11.06 -4.78 0.02
N SER A 66 -10.40 -4.32 1.07
CA SER A 66 -8.95 -4.23 1.14
C SER A 66 -8.44 -5.18 2.22
N TYR A 67 -7.42 -5.95 1.91
CA TYR A 67 -6.84 -6.91 2.84
C TYR A 67 -5.42 -7.26 2.42
N VAL A 68 -4.59 -7.67 3.38
CA VAL A 68 -3.26 -8.25 3.06
C VAL A 68 -3.46 -9.58 2.35
N TRP A 69 -2.90 -9.80 1.16
CA TRP A 69 -3.06 -11.08 0.44
C TRP A 69 -2.69 -12.29 1.31
N GLY A 70 -1.60 -12.18 2.07
CA GLY A 70 -1.12 -13.23 2.97
C GLY A 70 -0.35 -14.33 2.23
N SER A 71 -0.09 -15.44 2.92
CA SER A 71 0.61 -16.57 2.33
C SER A 71 -0.28 -17.31 1.34
N GLU A 72 0.31 -17.69 0.20
CA GLU A 72 -0.28 -18.65 -0.74
C GLU A 72 -0.09 -20.10 -0.30
N ALA A 73 0.72 -20.35 0.73
CA ALA A 73 0.84 -21.67 1.33
C ALA A 73 -0.49 -22.04 2.02
N ASP A 74 -0.91 -23.29 1.82
CA ASP A 74 -2.10 -23.87 2.47
C ASP A 74 -3.40 -23.10 2.16
N PRO A 75 -3.82 -23.03 0.88
CA PRO A 75 -4.98 -22.26 0.47
C PRO A 75 -6.30 -22.93 0.88
N GLU A 76 -7.28 -22.11 1.21
CA GLU A 76 -8.64 -22.50 1.54
C GLU A 76 -9.50 -22.59 0.27
N THR A 77 -10.62 -23.32 0.34
CA THR A 77 -11.52 -23.53 -0.80
C THR A 77 -12.87 -22.85 -0.57
N LEU A 78 -13.40 -22.20 -1.60
CA LEU A 78 -14.79 -21.75 -1.69
C LEU A 78 -15.42 -22.21 -3.01
N LEU A 79 -16.73 -22.01 -3.15
CA LEU A 79 -17.42 -22.17 -4.44
C LEU A 79 -17.59 -20.81 -5.12
N LEU A 80 -16.91 -20.59 -6.23
CA LEU A 80 -17.06 -19.41 -7.09
C LEU A 80 -17.81 -19.81 -8.36
N CYS A 81 -18.99 -19.23 -8.59
CA CYS A 81 -19.86 -19.59 -9.72
C CYS A 81 -20.06 -21.13 -9.82
N HIS A 82 -20.32 -21.77 -8.67
CA HIS A 82 -20.53 -23.21 -8.51
C HIS A 82 -19.31 -24.11 -8.79
N ARG A 83 -18.09 -23.55 -8.83
CA ARG A 83 -16.85 -24.29 -9.00
C ARG A 83 -15.93 -24.10 -7.81
N GLU A 84 -15.19 -25.14 -7.44
CA GLU A 84 -14.15 -25.01 -6.42
C GLU A 84 -13.10 -23.98 -6.86
N PHE A 85 -12.79 -23.06 -5.97
CA PHE A 85 -11.82 -22.01 -6.20
C PHE A 85 -10.97 -21.83 -4.94
N ARG A 86 -9.65 -21.83 -5.12
CA ARG A 86 -8.66 -21.68 -4.05
C ARG A 86 -8.41 -20.22 -3.77
N ILE A 87 -8.34 -19.87 -2.50
CA ILE A 87 -8.01 -18.52 -2.03
C ILE A 87 -7.07 -18.60 -0.83
N THR A 88 -6.38 -17.51 -0.53
CA THR A 88 -5.55 -17.46 0.67
C THR A 88 -6.41 -17.58 1.93
N ARG A 89 -5.83 -18.13 2.99
CA ARG A 89 -6.49 -18.24 4.30
C ARG A 89 -6.97 -16.89 4.84
N ASN A 90 -6.22 -15.81 4.56
CA ASN A 90 -6.62 -14.48 5.01
C ASN A 90 -7.88 -13.99 4.30
N LEU A 91 -7.98 -14.17 2.97
CA LEU A 91 -9.20 -13.83 2.23
C LEU A 91 -10.39 -14.69 2.69
N HIS A 92 -10.17 -15.99 2.93
CA HIS A 92 -11.24 -16.87 3.41
C HIS A 92 -11.76 -16.41 4.79
N SER A 93 -10.85 -16.03 5.69
CA SER A 93 -11.20 -15.48 7.01
C SER A 93 -11.98 -14.16 6.91
N ALA A 94 -11.56 -13.26 6.01
CA ALA A 94 -12.27 -12.01 5.73
C ALA A 94 -13.70 -12.28 5.23
N LEU A 95 -13.85 -13.15 4.21
CA LEU A 95 -15.16 -13.52 3.67
C LEU A 95 -16.05 -14.16 4.73
N ARG A 96 -15.51 -15.04 5.59
CA ARG A 96 -16.24 -15.62 6.73
C ARG A 96 -16.76 -14.55 7.68
N ALA A 97 -15.91 -13.61 8.08
CA ALA A 97 -16.28 -12.55 9.01
C ALA A 97 -17.31 -11.57 8.41
N LEU A 98 -17.26 -11.37 7.09
CA LEU A 98 -18.16 -10.47 6.38
C LEU A 98 -19.49 -11.12 5.98
N ARG A 99 -19.55 -12.45 5.88
CA ARG A 99 -20.75 -13.20 5.50
C ARG A 99 -21.85 -13.03 6.53
N LEU A 100 -23.04 -12.65 6.08
CA LEU A 100 -24.21 -12.52 6.93
C LEU A 100 -25.07 -13.81 6.87
N PRO A 101 -25.81 -14.15 7.92
CA PRO A 101 -26.59 -15.38 7.96
C PRO A 101 -27.77 -15.41 6.99
N TYR A 102 -28.37 -14.25 6.68
CA TYR A 102 -29.64 -14.17 5.93
C TYR A 102 -29.65 -13.11 4.81
N LYS A 103 -28.51 -12.50 4.51
CA LYS A 103 -28.42 -11.44 3.50
C LYS A 103 -27.14 -11.54 2.69
N ASP A 104 -27.27 -11.59 1.38
CA ASP A 104 -26.13 -11.53 0.47
C ASP A 104 -25.46 -10.16 0.53
N ARG A 105 -24.15 -10.13 0.27
CA ARG A 105 -23.38 -8.88 0.17
C ARG A 105 -22.77 -8.75 -1.21
N ILE A 106 -22.75 -7.53 -1.74
CA ILE A 106 -22.10 -7.22 -3.02
C ILE A 106 -20.76 -6.57 -2.71
N LEU A 107 -19.69 -7.27 -3.07
CA LEU A 107 -18.31 -6.90 -2.79
C LEU A 107 -17.53 -6.74 -4.09
N TRP A 108 -16.53 -5.88 -4.09
CA TRP A 108 -15.44 -5.92 -5.06
C TRP A 108 -14.17 -6.37 -4.34
N ILE A 109 -13.54 -7.42 -4.86
CA ILE A 109 -12.32 -8.02 -4.29
C ILE A 109 -11.40 -8.30 -5.47
N ASP A 110 -10.26 -7.62 -5.54
CA ASP A 110 -9.27 -7.75 -6.62
C ASP A 110 -8.95 -9.20 -6.99
N ALA A 111 -8.69 -10.05 -5.99
CA ALA A 111 -8.32 -11.46 -6.19
C ALA A 111 -9.42 -12.35 -6.80
N LEU A 112 -10.68 -11.91 -6.78
CA LEU A 112 -11.83 -12.67 -7.31
C LEU A 112 -12.57 -11.95 -8.44
N CYS A 113 -12.48 -10.62 -8.51
CA CYS A 113 -13.16 -9.82 -9.53
C CYS A 113 -12.29 -9.61 -10.77
N ILE A 114 -10.96 -9.71 -10.61
CA ILE A 114 -9.97 -9.66 -11.68
C ILE A 114 -9.44 -11.09 -11.91
N ASN A 115 -9.36 -11.49 -13.17
CA ASN A 115 -8.66 -12.72 -13.55
C ASN A 115 -7.15 -12.55 -13.34
N GLN A 116 -6.65 -12.99 -12.18
CA GLN A 116 -5.25 -12.84 -11.77
C GLN A 116 -4.25 -13.55 -12.71
N GLY A 117 -4.71 -14.59 -13.42
CA GLY A 117 -3.93 -15.32 -14.42
C GLY A 117 -3.86 -14.65 -15.80
N ASN A 118 -4.56 -13.52 -16.01
CA ASN A 118 -4.60 -12.82 -17.29
C ASN A 118 -3.97 -11.41 -17.18
N ASP A 119 -2.71 -11.29 -17.63
CA ASP A 119 -1.98 -10.02 -17.62
C ASP A 119 -2.63 -8.92 -18.46
N ILE A 120 -3.35 -9.28 -19.53
CA ILE A 120 -4.09 -8.31 -20.37
C ILE A 120 -5.27 -7.74 -19.57
N GLU A 121 -6.00 -8.59 -18.85
CA GLU A 121 -7.10 -8.15 -18.00
C GLU A 121 -6.57 -7.28 -16.85
N LYS A 122 -5.51 -7.71 -16.15
CA LYS A 122 -4.85 -6.89 -15.12
C LYS A 122 -4.43 -5.53 -15.65
N GLY A 123 -3.79 -5.50 -16.82
CA GLY A 123 -3.39 -4.25 -17.49
C GLY A 123 -4.56 -3.33 -17.84
N THR A 124 -5.79 -3.85 -17.91
CA THR A 124 -7.01 -3.07 -18.12
C THR A 124 -7.69 -2.67 -16.81
N GLN A 125 -7.71 -3.54 -15.80
CA GLN A 125 -8.43 -3.33 -14.54
C GLN A 125 -7.64 -2.49 -13.52
N ILE A 126 -6.31 -2.64 -13.47
CA ILE A 126 -5.45 -1.91 -12.52
C ILE A 126 -5.52 -0.38 -12.71
N PRO A 127 -5.47 0.16 -13.95
CA PRO A 127 -5.74 1.58 -14.17
C PRO A 127 -7.10 2.04 -13.61
N LEU A 128 -8.12 1.18 -13.61
CA LEU A 128 -9.47 1.50 -13.13
C LEU A 128 -9.61 1.47 -11.60
N MET A 129 -8.67 0.89 -10.85
CA MET A 129 -8.80 0.71 -9.40
C MET A 129 -9.15 2.00 -8.66
N GLY A 130 -8.64 3.15 -9.09
CA GLY A 130 -8.95 4.44 -8.44
C GLY A 130 -10.44 4.76 -8.51
N GLU A 131 -11.05 4.58 -9.69
CA GLU A 131 -12.48 4.78 -9.88
C GLU A 131 -13.32 3.66 -9.24
N ILE A 132 -12.80 2.43 -9.15
CA ILE A 132 -13.45 1.32 -8.45
C ILE A 132 -13.58 1.60 -6.94
N TYR A 133 -12.49 1.99 -6.27
CA TYR A 133 -12.54 2.31 -4.84
C TYR A 133 -13.36 3.58 -4.55
N LYS A 134 -13.34 4.54 -5.49
CA LYS A 134 -14.16 5.75 -5.44
C LYS A 134 -15.65 5.49 -5.63
N GLY A 135 -16.01 4.56 -6.50
CA GLY A 135 -17.39 4.15 -6.76
C GLY A 135 -17.99 3.24 -5.68
N ALA A 136 -17.15 2.66 -4.81
CA ALA A 136 -17.62 1.82 -3.71
C ALA A 136 -18.40 2.66 -2.67
N GLY A 137 -19.52 2.11 -2.18
CA GLY A 137 -20.31 2.74 -1.12
C GLY A 137 -19.54 2.81 0.21
N ARG A 138 -18.64 1.86 0.44
CA ARG A 138 -17.57 1.93 1.43
C ARG A 138 -16.44 0.97 1.08
N VAL A 139 -15.28 1.24 1.64
CA VAL A 139 -14.11 0.37 1.59
C VAL A 139 -13.88 -0.24 2.98
N ILE A 140 -13.69 -1.54 3.02
CA ILE A 140 -13.49 -2.32 4.24
C ILE A 140 -12.03 -2.79 4.27
N ALA A 141 -11.26 -2.28 5.22
CA ALA A 141 -9.91 -2.72 5.52
C ALA A 141 -9.95 -3.91 6.50
N TRP A 142 -9.71 -5.11 6.00
CA TRP A 142 -9.60 -6.31 6.83
C TRP A 142 -8.22 -6.40 7.48
N LEU A 143 -8.20 -6.30 8.81
CA LEU A 143 -7.01 -6.34 9.65
C LEU A 143 -6.70 -7.74 10.23
N GLY A 144 -7.57 -8.73 9.95
CA GLY A 144 -7.45 -10.08 10.49
C GLY A 144 -8.37 -10.36 11.67
N SER A 145 -8.19 -11.53 12.30
CA SER A 145 -8.87 -11.90 13.54
C SER A 145 -8.16 -11.27 14.73
N PRO A 146 -8.91 -10.78 15.74
CA PRO A 146 -8.29 -10.16 16.91
C PRO A 146 -7.54 -11.19 17.76
N THR A 147 -6.38 -10.79 18.28
CA THR A 147 -5.73 -11.50 19.39
C THR A 147 -6.29 -11.04 20.73
N ASP A 148 -6.07 -11.80 21.80
CA ASP A 148 -6.53 -11.43 23.14
C ASP A 148 -5.99 -10.06 23.58
N ASP A 149 -4.74 -9.74 23.24
CA ASP A 149 -4.10 -8.45 23.54
C ASP A 149 -4.71 -7.27 22.77
N MET A 150 -5.32 -7.52 21.61
CA MET A 150 -6.03 -6.49 20.83
C MET A 150 -7.43 -6.18 21.41
N MET A 151 -8.02 -7.10 22.18
CA MET A 151 -9.41 -7.00 22.62
C MET A 151 -9.72 -5.76 23.48
N PRO A 152 -8.87 -5.34 24.43
CA PRO A 152 -9.11 -4.12 25.20
C PRO A 152 -9.22 -2.88 24.30
N GLY A 153 -8.28 -2.70 23.37
CA GLY A 153 -8.29 -1.60 22.39
C GLY A 153 -9.52 -1.63 21.47
N LEU A 154 -9.87 -2.80 20.94
CA LEU A 154 -11.05 -2.97 20.06
C LEU A 154 -12.37 -2.70 20.77
N ARG A 155 -12.53 -3.18 22.02
CA ARG A 155 -13.74 -2.92 22.82
C ARG A 155 -13.88 -1.43 23.13
N TRP A 156 -12.77 -0.77 23.44
CA TRP A 156 -12.76 0.66 23.71
C TRP A 156 -13.11 1.48 22.45
N LEU A 157 -12.50 1.18 21.30
CA LEU A 157 -12.87 1.79 20.02
C LEU A 157 -14.36 1.61 19.70
N ARG A 158 -14.91 0.40 19.93
CA ARG A 158 -16.34 0.14 19.72
C ARG A 158 -17.24 1.00 20.60
N GLN A 159 -16.86 1.26 21.85
CA GLN A 159 -17.61 2.14 22.75
C GLN A 159 -17.63 3.59 22.22
N LEU A 160 -16.51 4.07 21.68
CA LEU A 160 -16.41 5.41 21.09
C LEU A 160 -17.27 5.57 19.83
N VAL A 161 -17.40 4.51 19.02
CA VAL A 161 -18.29 4.55 17.84
C VAL A 161 -19.76 4.67 18.24
N THR A 162 -20.13 4.14 19.40
CA THR A 162 -21.51 4.20 19.92
C THR A 162 -21.83 5.48 20.69
N SER A 163 -20.83 6.34 20.96
CA SER A 163 -21.02 7.58 21.70
C SER A 163 -21.08 8.80 20.78
N GLU A 164 -21.84 9.82 21.15
CA GLU A 164 -22.02 11.04 20.33
C GLU A 164 -20.82 12.01 20.44
N ASP A 165 -20.00 11.92 21.49
CA ASP A 165 -18.98 12.92 21.84
C ASP A 165 -17.57 12.35 22.04
N ILE A 166 -16.86 12.03 20.95
CA ILE A 166 -15.46 11.51 21.00
C ILE A 166 -14.50 12.49 21.71
N GLU A 167 -14.75 13.81 21.65
CA GLU A 167 -13.86 14.84 22.21
C GLU A 167 -13.84 14.89 23.74
N PHE A 168 -14.83 14.32 24.41
CA PHE A 168 -14.95 14.34 25.87
C PHE A 168 -14.45 13.07 26.56
N TYR A 169 -14.07 12.04 25.78
CA TYR A 169 -13.59 10.78 26.34
C TYR A 169 -12.14 10.88 26.80
N ARG A 170 -11.97 10.85 28.12
CA ARG A 170 -10.67 10.58 28.74
C ARG A 170 -10.34 9.11 28.57
N PHE A 171 -9.07 8.82 28.33
CA PHE A 171 -8.55 7.46 28.51
C PHE A 171 -8.94 6.93 29.89
N PRO A 172 -9.13 5.61 30.05
CA PRO A 172 -9.30 5.03 31.37
C PRO A 172 -8.22 5.55 32.33
N ASN A 173 -8.47 5.66 33.64
CA ASN A 173 -7.50 6.25 34.59
C ASN A 173 -6.71 5.20 35.41
N ASP A 174 -6.74 3.91 35.03
CA ASP A 174 -6.24 2.77 35.82
C ASP A 174 -5.46 1.76 34.91
N ASP A 175 -4.88 0.67 35.44
CA ASP A 175 -4.10 -0.39 34.73
C ASP A 175 -4.68 -0.84 33.37
N SER A 176 -5.99 -0.68 33.18
CA SER A 176 -6.70 -0.74 31.89
C SER A 176 -6.12 0.14 30.77
N ILE A 177 -5.40 1.22 31.07
CA ILE A 177 -4.70 2.11 30.12
C ILE A 177 -3.66 1.31 29.36
N ASP A 178 -2.82 0.55 30.08
CA ASP A 178 -1.69 -0.15 29.49
C ASP A 178 -2.17 -1.21 28.49
N ASN A 179 -3.21 -1.97 28.86
CA ASN A 179 -3.79 -2.99 27.98
C ASN A 179 -4.55 -2.38 26.79
N THR A 180 -5.24 -1.24 26.98
CA THR A 180 -5.91 -0.53 25.87
C THR A 180 -4.88 0.03 24.89
N HIS A 181 -3.81 0.63 25.41
CA HIS A 181 -2.68 1.12 24.62
C HIS A 181 -2.03 -0.01 23.82
N ILE A 182 -1.71 -1.14 24.45
CA ILE A 182 -1.15 -2.32 23.76
C ILE A 182 -2.07 -2.74 22.61
N GLY A 183 -3.39 -2.81 22.83
CA GLY A 183 -4.32 -3.16 21.77
C GLY A 183 -4.34 -2.16 20.61
N LEU A 184 -4.30 -0.86 20.89
CA LEU A 184 -4.21 0.19 19.86
C LEU A 184 -2.87 0.16 19.12
N GLU A 185 -1.79 -0.11 19.84
CA GLU A 185 -0.44 -0.27 19.31
C GLU A 185 -0.39 -1.45 18.33
N LEU A 186 -0.92 -2.62 18.71
CA LEU A 186 -0.98 -3.81 17.86
C LEU A 186 -1.83 -3.58 16.59
N LEU A 187 -2.99 -2.93 16.71
CA LEU A 187 -3.84 -2.60 15.56
C LEU A 187 -3.15 -1.66 14.59
N SER A 188 -2.43 -0.69 15.14
CA SER A 188 -1.75 0.31 14.33
C SER A 188 -0.48 -0.25 13.68
N HIS A 189 0.17 -1.27 14.26
CA HIS A 189 1.41 -1.93 13.77
C HIS A 189 1.20 -3.12 12.82
N CYS A 190 -0.04 -3.48 12.50
CA CYS A 190 -0.28 -4.62 11.64
C CYS A 190 0.21 -4.40 10.19
N ASP A 191 0.58 -5.50 9.52
CA ASP A 191 1.17 -5.50 8.17
C ASP A 191 0.31 -4.82 7.09
N TYR A 192 -0.99 -4.68 7.36
CA TYR A 192 -1.94 -3.97 6.50
C TYR A 192 -1.42 -2.56 6.13
N TRP A 193 -0.90 -1.82 7.11
CA TRP A 193 -0.50 -0.42 6.94
C TRP A 193 0.77 -0.23 6.09
N ASN A 194 1.54 -1.30 5.90
CA ASN A 194 2.79 -1.25 5.13
C ASN A 194 2.56 -1.37 3.62
N ARG A 195 1.35 -1.71 3.17
CA ARG A 195 1.08 -1.99 1.75
C ARG A 195 1.07 -0.72 0.90
N ALA A 196 1.59 -0.81 -0.32
CA ALA A 196 1.54 0.30 -1.28
C ALA A 196 0.10 0.59 -1.74
N TRP A 197 -0.64 -0.47 -2.10
CA TRP A 197 -2.02 -0.35 -2.62
C TRP A 197 -2.99 0.31 -1.65
N ILE A 198 -2.83 0.13 -0.34
CA ILE A 198 -3.76 0.70 0.66
C ILE A 198 -3.83 2.23 0.60
N VAL A 199 -2.78 2.89 0.10
CA VAL A 199 -2.74 4.34 -0.04
C VAL A 199 -3.80 4.79 -1.04
N GLN A 200 -3.87 4.15 -2.19
CA GLN A 200 -4.91 4.43 -3.19
C GLN A 200 -6.30 4.06 -2.68
N GLU A 201 -6.42 2.91 -2.01
CA GLU A 201 -7.68 2.40 -1.49
C GLU A 201 -8.29 3.32 -0.44
N ILE A 202 -7.47 3.88 0.47
CA ILE A 202 -7.89 4.90 1.44
C ILE A 202 -8.22 6.21 0.73
N ALA A 203 -7.30 6.70 -0.11
CA ALA A 203 -7.42 8.03 -0.72
C ALA A 203 -8.71 8.20 -1.55
N PHE A 204 -9.14 7.13 -2.24
CA PHE A 204 -10.33 7.17 -3.08
C PHE A 204 -11.61 6.75 -2.37
N ALA A 205 -11.54 6.13 -1.19
CA ALA A 205 -12.72 5.74 -0.44
C ALA A 205 -13.58 6.94 -0.06
N SER A 206 -14.89 6.85 -0.33
CA SER A 206 -15.89 7.77 0.23
C SER A 206 -16.09 7.54 1.74
N LEU A 207 -16.13 6.27 2.14
CA LEU A 207 -16.18 5.81 3.52
C LEU A 207 -15.17 4.68 3.70
N PHE A 208 -14.36 4.74 4.74
CA PHE A 208 -13.31 3.74 5.02
C PHE A 208 -13.47 3.16 6.43
N HIS A 209 -13.64 1.85 6.54
CA HIS A 209 -13.86 1.14 7.81
C HIS A 209 -12.79 0.10 8.04
N LEU A 210 -12.29 0.03 9.26
CA LEU A 210 -11.41 -1.02 9.74
C LEU A 210 -12.27 -2.18 10.25
N GLN A 211 -12.01 -3.38 9.73
CA GLN A 211 -12.65 -4.62 10.15
C GLN A 211 -11.61 -5.53 10.79
N CYS A 212 -11.76 -5.83 12.07
CA CYS A 212 -10.93 -6.78 12.81
C CYS A 212 -11.86 -7.82 13.46
N GLY A 213 -11.92 -9.03 12.90
CA GLY A 213 -12.91 -10.04 13.27
C GLY A 213 -14.34 -9.46 13.26
N PRO A 214 -15.09 -9.47 14.38
CA PRO A 214 -16.44 -8.92 14.46
C PRO A 214 -16.50 -7.40 14.68
N PHE A 215 -15.36 -6.73 14.88
CA PHE A 215 -15.31 -5.31 15.17
C PHE A 215 -15.19 -4.50 13.87
N SER A 216 -16.09 -3.54 13.68
CA SER A 216 -16.08 -2.60 12.56
C SER A 216 -15.95 -1.18 13.11
N ILE A 217 -14.90 -0.46 12.71
CA ILE A 217 -14.52 0.84 13.28
C ILE A 217 -14.32 1.83 12.13
N PRO A 218 -15.04 2.97 12.07
CA PRO A 218 -14.75 4.02 11.11
C PRO A 218 -13.31 4.53 11.27
N TYR A 219 -12.59 4.69 10.17
CA TYR A 219 -11.18 5.05 10.21
C TYR A 219 -10.90 6.40 10.85
N ASP A 220 -11.80 7.37 10.69
CA ASP A 220 -11.65 8.68 11.32
C ASP A 220 -11.68 8.62 12.85
N VAL A 221 -12.46 7.69 13.42
CA VAL A 221 -12.49 7.44 14.87
C VAL A 221 -11.15 6.88 15.30
N PHE A 222 -10.65 5.85 14.61
CA PHE A 222 -9.35 5.26 14.89
C PHE A 222 -8.22 6.29 14.80
N ARG A 223 -8.17 7.08 13.72
CA ARG A 223 -7.16 8.12 13.51
C ARG A 223 -7.20 9.19 14.61
N LYS A 224 -8.37 9.69 14.98
CA LYS A 224 -8.51 10.72 16.03
C LYS A 224 -8.05 10.18 17.40
N VAL A 225 -8.33 8.92 17.69
CA VAL A 225 -7.82 8.22 18.87
C VAL A 225 -6.29 8.18 18.89
N LEU A 226 -5.65 7.78 17.79
CA LEU A 226 -4.19 7.72 17.72
C LEU A 226 -3.55 9.11 17.87
N GLU A 227 -4.19 10.16 17.36
CA GLU A 227 -3.76 11.57 17.53
C GLU A 227 -3.84 12.03 19.00
N LEU A 228 -4.92 11.68 19.69
CA LEU A 228 -5.09 11.99 21.12
C LEU A 228 -4.07 11.23 21.98
N GLU A 229 -3.83 9.95 21.72
CA GLU A 229 -2.80 9.18 22.44
C GLU A 229 -1.40 9.73 22.24
N SER A 230 -1.05 10.06 20.98
CA SER A 230 0.25 10.67 20.66
C SER A 230 0.46 11.94 21.49
N SER A 231 -0.59 12.76 21.61
CA SER A 231 -0.55 14.01 22.38
C SER A 231 -0.45 13.77 23.88
N ARG A 232 -1.15 12.76 24.41
CA ARG A 232 -1.17 12.40 25.84
C ARG A 232 0.18 11.92 26.35
N LEU A 233 0.87 11.08 25.58
CA LEU A 233 2.12 10.45 25.99
C LEU A 233 3.33 11.41 25.99
N GLY A 234 3.14 12.67 25.59
CA GLY A 234 4.27 13.60 25.43
C GLY A 234 5.25 13.15 24.33
N CYS A 235 4.89 12.12 23.56
CA CYS A 235 5.55 11.76 22.32
C CYS A 235 5.31 12.92 21.35
N VAL A 236 6.21 13.90 21.35
CA VAL A 236 6.45 14.66 20.13
C VAL A 236 6.65 13.61 19.06
N LEU A 237 5.90 13.74 17.96
CA LEU A 237 6.03 12.96 16.73
C LEU A 237 7.46 13.13 16.19
N SER A 238 8.43 12.56 16.89
CA SER A 238 9.83 12.69 16.59
C SER A 238 10.13 11.64 15.52
N PRO A 239 10.70 12.04 14.38
CA PRO A 239 11.17 11.09 13.37
C PRO A 239 12.41 10.30 13.83
N GLU A 240 12.81 10.39 15.11
CA GLU A 240 14.01 9.76 15.66
C GLU A 240 13.72 8.34 16.19
N PRO A 241 14.43 7.29 15.72
CA PRO A 241 14.22 5.88 16.11
C PRO A 241 14.67 5.52 17.55
N HIS A 242 14.96 6.50 18.40
CA HIS A 242 15.71 6.29 19.65
C HIS A 242 14.96 6.61 20.93
N ALA A 243 13.63 6.76 20.91
CA ALA A 243 12.84 6.73 22.13
C ALA A 243 12.67 5.26 22.57
N PRO A 244 13.30 4.80 23.67
CA PRO A 244 13.00 3.51 24.24
C PRO A 244 11.69 3.63 25.02
N ASN A 245 10.71 2.82 24.61
CA ASN A 245 9.41 2.56 25.25
C ASN A 245 8.23 3.43 24.80
N ARG A 246 7.34 2.76 24.04
CA ARG A 246 5.93 3.09 23.74
C ARG A 246 5.71 4.27 22.78
N THR A 247 6.00 4.04 21.50
CA THR A 247 5.58 4.94 20.41
C THR A 247 4.43 4.30 19.66
N ILE A 248 3.21 4.80 19.82
CA ILE A 248 2.11 4.50 18.88
C ILE A 248 2.42 5.23 17.58
N ALA A 249 3.27 4.67 16.70
CA ALA A 249 3.42 5.24 15.36
C ALA A 249 3.65 4.20 14.26
N PRO A 250 2.59 3.53 13.79
CA PRO A 250 2.76 2.57 12.69
C PRO A 250 1.79 2.79 11.53
N ILE A 251 0.76 3.60 11.73
CA ILE A 251 0.35 4.61 10.76
C ILE A 251 1.33 5.74 10.99
N SER A 252 2.44 5.74 10.25
CA SER A 252 3.48 6.75 10.39
C SER A 252 2.86 8.14 10.22
N PHE A 253 3.49 9.20 10.76
CA PHE A 253 3.10 10.58 10.44
C PHE A 253 2.94 10.80 8.91
N ARG A 254 3.70 10.05 8.11
CA ARG A 254 3.71 10.06 6.65
C ARG A 254 2.40 9.53 6.03
N ASP A 255 1.73 8.61 6.71
CA ASP A 255 0.45 8.03 6.27
C ASP A 255 -0.75 8.95 6.57
N ARG A 256 -0.62 9.89 7.52
CA ARG A 256 -1.69 10.82 7.91
C ARG A 256 -2.08 11.82 6.80
N LEU A 257 -1.24 11.94 5.76
CA LEU A 257 -1.52 12.75 4.58
C LEU A 257 -2.64 12.16 3.71
N ILE A 258 -2.89 10.86 3.85
CA ILE A 258 -3.87 10.15 3.02
C ILE A 258 -5.13 9.92 3.84
N ARG A 259 -6.21 10.57 3.43
CA ARG A 259 -7.51 10.50 4.10
C ARG A 259 -8.57 9.98 3.13
N PRO A 260 -9.64 9.36 3.61
CA PRO A 260 -10.81 9.10 2.79
C PRO A 260 -11.21 10.35 2.00
N GLY A 261 -11.36 10.20 0.69
CA GLY A 261 -11.67 11.27 -0.25
C GLY A 261 -10.48 12.15 -0.69
N SER A 262 -9.30 12.06 -0.07
CA SER A 262 -8.17 12.95 -0.42
C SER A 262 -7.71 12.79 -1.86
N GLY A 263 -7.81 11.59 -2.44
CA GLY A 263 -7.49 11.32 -3.84
C GLY A 263 -8.47 11.96 -4.84
N THR A 264 -9.65 12.40 -4.37
CA THR A 264 -10.65 13.11 -5.19
C THR A 264 -10.42 14.62 -5.22
N THR A 265 -9.87 15.20 -4.15
CA THR A 265 -9.70 16.64 -3.96
C THR A 265 -8.25 17.12 -4.14
N GLY A 266 -7.27 16.22 -3.97
CA GLY A 266 -5.84 16.54 -4.02
C GLY A 266 -5.03 15.44 -4.67
N ARG A 267 -4.02 15.81 -5.45
CA ARG A 267 -3.10 14.87 -6.09
C ARG A 267 -1.74 14.97 -5.42
N ILE A 268 -1.07 13.83 -5.24
CA ILE A 268 0.25 13.80 -4.62
C ILE A 268 1.31 14.26 -5.63
N SER A 269 2.28 15.05 -5.16
CA SER A 269 3.48 15.38 -5.93
C SER A 269 4.47 14.21 -5.88
N ALA A 270 5.44 14.21 -6.80
CA ALA A 270 6.55 13.26 -6.73
C ALA A 270 7.34 13.44 -5.43
N LYS A 271 7.50 14.69 -4.94
CA LYS A 271 8.12 14.95 -3.64
C LYS A 271 7.40 14.24 -2.48
N ILE A 272 6.07 14.37 -2.39
CA ILE A 272 5.28 13.68 -1.35
C ILE A 272 5.44 12.17 -1.46
N PHE A 273 5.33 11.61 -2.66
CA PHE A 273 5.55 10.19 -2.88
C PHE A 273 6.93 9.73 -2.41
N LEU A 274 7.98 10.46 -2.79
CA LEU A 274 9.36 10.10 -2.47
C LEU A 274 9.68 10.19 -0.98
N ASP A 275 9.15 11.19 -0.26
CA ASP A 275 9.37 11.34 1.18
C ASP A 275 8.56 10.37 2.03
N HIS A 276 7.39 9.96 1.55
CA HIS A 276 6.37 9.37 2.40
C HIS A 276 5.90 7.98 2.01
N LEU A 277 6.06 7.58 0.74
CA LEU A 277 5.38 6.41 0.20
C LEU A 277 6.32 5.43 -0.52
N VAL A 278 7.55 5.84 -0.86
CA VAL A 278 8.52 5.04 -1.64
C VAL A 278 8.97 3.76 -0.93
N ASP A 279 8.85 3.70 0.40
CA ASP A 279 9.22 2.58 1.26
C ASP A 279 8.08 1.60 1.52
N LYS A 280 6.86 1.89 1.04
CA LYS A 280 5.72 0.97 1.11
C LYS A 280 6.01 -0.35 0.40
N LYS A 281 5.48 -1.42 0.96
CA LYS A 281 5.70 -2.80 0.55
C LYS A 281 4.66 -3.25 -0.46
N CYS A 282 5.10 -4.03 -1.42
CA CYS A 282 4.28 -4.71 -2.40
C CYS A 282 4.95 -6.02 -2.80
N GLY A 283 4.16 -7.02 -3.20
CA GLY A 283 4.68 -8.32 -3.64
C GLY A 283 5.35 -8.20 -5.01
N ASP A 284 4.66 -7.61 -5.99
CA ASP A 284 5.23 -7.27 -7.28
C ASP A 284 6.01 -5.94 -7.19
N PRO A 285 7.32 -5.90 -7.49
CA PRO A 285 8.09 -4.67 -7.33
C PRO A 285 7.64 -3.52 -8.25
N ARG A 286 6.91 -3.80 -9.34
CA ARG A 286 6.32 -2.77 -10.23
C ARG A 286 5.24 -1.93 -9.54
N ASP A 287 4.54 -2.53 -8.57
CA ASP A 287 3.49 -1.86 -7.82
C ASP A 287 4.03 -0.73 -6.93
N SER A 288 5.35 -0.68 -6.69
CA SER A 288 6.01 0.46 -6.03
C SER A 288 5.79 1.79 -6.76
N VAL A 289 5.39 1.73 -8.04
CA VAL A 289 4.97 2.89 -8.84
C VAL A 289 3.48 2.82 -9.14
N PHE A 290 2.98 1.66 -9.62
CA PHE A 290 1.61 1.56 -10.12
C PHE A 290 0.54 1.76 -9.04
N ALA A 291 0.81 1.37 -7.79
CA ALA A 291 -0.10 1.59 -6.67
C ALA A 291 -0.39 3.07 -6.36
N PHE A 292 0.45 3.97 -6.88
CA PHE A 292 0.33 5.41 -6.68
C PHE A 292 -0.09 6.16 -7.94
N TYR A 293 -0.17 5.47 -9.09
CA TYR A 293 -0.36 6.08 -10.41
C TYR A 293 -1.57 7.03 -10.44
N ASN A 294 -2.71 6.56 -9.93
CA ASN A 294 -3.96 7.33 -9.91
C ASN A 294 -3.95 8.52 -8.94
N LEU A 295 -3.01 8.56 -8.00
CA LEU A 295 -2.85 9.66 -7.04
C LEU A 295 -2.05 10.82 -7.61
N PHE A 296 -1.23 10.59 -8.64
CA PHE A 296 -0.42 11.63 -9.27
C PHE A 296 -1.24 12.58 -10.17
N SER A 297 -0.71 13.78 -10.40
CA SER A 297 -1.26 14.73 -11.38
C SER A 297 -1.36 14.12 -12.78
N ARG A 298 -2.41 14.46 -13.54
CA ARG A 298 -2.54 14.09 -14.96
C ARG A 298 -1.33 14.52 -15.77
N GLU A 299 -0.67 15.59 -15.37
CA GLU A 299 0.56 16.04 -16.03
C GLU A 299 1.74 15.11 -15.73
N LEU A 300 1.92 14.75 -14.47
CA LEU A 300 2.93 13.78 -14.07
C LEU A 300 2.66 12.38 -14.67
N GLN A 301 1.40 11.93 -14.68
CA GLN A 301 0.98 10.65 -15.28
C GLN A 301 1.40 10.50 -16.75
N LYS A 302 1.43 11.58 -17.55
CA LYS A 302 1.91 11.56 -18.95
C LYS A 302 3.38 11.19 -19.07
N HIS A 303 4.16 11.44 -18.02
CA HIS A 303 5.59 11.17 -17.94
C HIS A 303 5.92 9.84 -17.25
N LEU A 304 4.93 9.18 -16.66
CA LEU A 304 5.10 7.91 -15.95
C LEU A 304 4.80 6.71 -16.85
N PRO A 305 5.41 5.53 -16.59
CA PRO A 305 5.03 4.31 -17.27
C PRO A 305 3.56 3.96 -16.99
N SER A 306 2.86 3.49 -18.03
CA SER A 306 1.45 3.08 -17.90
C SER A 306 1.32 1.85 -17.00
N PRO A 307 0.37 1.82 -16.04
CA PRO A 307 0.08 0.64 -15.23
C PRO A 307 -0.52 -0.52 -16.03
N SER A 308 -0.81 -0.33 -17.32
CA SER A 308 -1.20 -1.41 -18.21
C SER A 308 -0.02 -2.34 -18.59
N ASN A 309 1.23 -1.95 -18.33
CA ASN A 309 2.41 -2.65 -18.83
C ASN A 309 3.10 -3.53 -17.77
N TYR A 310 2.45 -4.64 -17.40
CA TYR A 310 3.03 -5.68 -16.55
C TYR A 310 4.01 -6.61 -17.30
N CYS A 311 4.33 -6.34 -18.57
CA CYS A 311 5.35 -7.11 -19.30
C CYS A 311 6.76 -6.55 -19.12
N GLU A 312 6.89 -5.28 -18.71
CA GLU A 312 8.19 -4.65 -18.46
C GLU A 312 8.84 -5.12 -17.16
N LYS A 313 10.18 -5.10 -17.14
CA LYS A 313 10.96 -5.45 -15.96
C LYS A 313 10.81 -4.36 -14.89
N PRO A 314 10.78 -4.71 -13.59
CA PRO A 314 10.65 -3.72 -12.51
C PRO A 314 11.69 -2.60 -12.56
N ARG A 315 12.94 -2.95 -12.92
CA ARG A 315 14.04 -2.01 -13.10
C ARG A 315 13.71 -0.89 -14.09
N ASP A 316 13.12 -1.24 -15.23
CA ASP A 316 12.86 -0.29 -16.31
C ASP A 316 11.64 0.57 -15.99
N ILE A 317 10.62 0.00 -15.33
CA ILE A 317 9.47 0.74 -14.79
C ILE A 317 9.93 1.80 -13.79
N LEU A 318 10.73 1.41 -12.80
CA LEU A 318 11.22 2.35 -11.79
C LEU A 318 12.09 3.44 -12.40
N LEU A 319 13.02 3.08 -13.29
CA LEU A 319 13.90 4.06 -13.93
C LEU A 319 13.10 5.09 -14.75
N LYS A 320 12.14 4.62 -15.57
CA LYS A 320 11.26 5.49 -16.35
C LYS A 320 10.42 6.39 -15.44
N ALA A 321 9.88 5.84 -14.34
CA ALA A 321 9.08 6.60 -13.39
C ALA A 321 9.88 7.75 -12.76
N ILE A 322 11.10 7.48 -12.27
CA ILE A 322 11.93 8.52 -11.64
C ILE A 322 12.41 9.55 -12.68
N CYS A 323 12.80 9.12 -13.88
CA CYS A 323 13.09 10.05 -15.00
C CYS A 323 11.88 10.95 -15.30
N GLY A 324 10.68 10.38 -15.33
CA GLY A 324 9.42 11.08 -15.55
C GLY A 324 9.12 12.11 -14.47
N MET A 325 9.28 11.74 -13.19
CA MET A 325 9.13 12.64 -12.05
C MET A 325 10.11 13.82 -12.11
N ILE A 326 11.39 13.54 -12.34
CA ILE A 326 12.43 14.56 -12.48
C ILE A 326 12.11 15.52 -13.64
N SER A 327 11.69 14.98 -14.78
CA SER A 327 11.39 15.78 -15.98
C SER A 327 10.13 16.63 -15.80
N SER A 328 9.06 16.05 -15.25
CA SER A 328 7.77 16.71 -15.06
C SER A 328 7.83 17.81 -14.02
N GLU A 329 8.54 17.60 -12.90
CA GLU A 329 8.62 18.58 -11.81
C GLU A 329 9.89 19.44 -11.86
N ARG A 330 10.78 19.18 -12.84
CA ARG A 330 12.09 19.83 -12.96
C ARG A 330 12.87 19.82 -11.66
N SER A 331 12.82 18.71 -10.92
CA SER A 331 13.39 18.60 -9.58
C SER A 331 14.32 17.41 -9.47
N LEU A 332 15.49 17.61 -8.87
CA LEU A 332 16.46 16.54 -8.57
C LEU A 332 16.27 15.93 -7.18
N TYR A 333 15.10 16.16 -6.57
CA TYR A 333 14.82 15.72 -5.20
C TYR A 333 15.00 14.21 -4.98
N ALA A 334 14.74 13.40 -6.01
CA ALA A 334 14.99 11.96 -6.00
C ALA A 334 16.44 11.58 -5.61
N ILE A 335 17.42 12.42 -5.96
CA ILE A 335 18.84 12.20 -5.60
C ILE A 335 19.04 12.32 -4.09
N THR A 336 18.37 13.29 -3.44
CA THR A 336 18.42 13.46 -1.99
C THR A 336 17.85 12.25 -1.27
N ILE A 337 16.77 11.68 -1.80
CA ILE A 337 16.10 10.51 -1.22
C ILE A 337 17.03 9.31 -1.23
N ARG A 338 17.68 9.06 -2.37
CA ARG A 338 18.67 7.99 -2.51
C ARG A 338 19.77 8.05 -1.44
N SER A 339 20.26 9.24 -1.11
CA SER A 339 21.31 9.42 -0.09
C SER A 339 20.88 9.09 1.35
N ARG A 340 19.57 8.97 1.60
CA ARG A 340 18.97 8.75 2.92
C ARG A 340 18.50 7.30 3.12
N GLN A 341 18.57 6.45 2.11
CA GLN A 341 18.01 5.11 2.15
C GLN A 341 19.05 4.07 2.55
N LYS A 342 18.60 3.05 3.29
CA LYS A 342 19.40 1.84 3.46
C LYS A 342 19.62 1.18 2.10
N MET A 343 20.68 0.39 1.97
CA MET A 343 20.79 -0.51 0.83
C MET A 343 19.70 -1.59 0.93
N PRO A 344 19.12 -2.03 -0.21
CA PRO A 344 18.21 -3.16 -0.22
C PRO A 344 18.92 -4.40 0.33
N ILE A 345 18.19 -5.18 1.12
CA ILE A 345 18.69 -6.39 1.77
C ILE A 345 17.82 -7.55 1.28
N GLY A 346 18.44 -8.67 0.93
CA GLY A 346 17.76 -9.88 0.46
C GLY A 346 17.70 -10.01 -1.06
N GLU A 347 17.49 -11.25 -1.51
CA GLU A 347 17.56 -11.61 -2.94
C GLU A 347 16.44 -10.98 -3.77
N GLU A 348 15.25 -10.82 -3.21
CA GLU A 348 14.07 -10.28 -3.91
C GLU A 348 14.24 -8.82 -4.38
N ASP A 349 15.10 -8.05 -3.70
CA ASP A 349 15.37 -6.64 -3.98
C ASP A 349 16.78 -6.38 -4.54
N ALA A 350 17.60 -7.42 -4.72
CA ALA A 350 18.97 -7.29 -5.18
C ALA A 350 19.08 -6.64 -6.57
N TRP A 351 18.07 -6.80 -7.42
CA TRP A 351 17.98 -6.16 -8.75
C TRP A 351 18.08 -4.63 -8.70
N GLN A 352 17.72 -4.02 -7.57
CA GLN A 352 17.78 -2.58 -7.40
C GLN A 352 19.22 -2.06 -7.31
N LEU A 353 20.19 -2.93 -6.98
CA LEU A 353 21.61 -2.55 -6.88
C LEU A 353 22.21 -2.12 -8.23
N ASP A 354 21.58 -2.54 -9.34
CA ASP A 354 21.94 -2.21 -10.73
C ASP A 354 21.28 -0.90 -11.24
N LEU A 355 20.55 -0.21 -10.37
CA LEU A 355 19.99 1.11 -10.67
C LEU A 355 21.11 2.16 -10.66
N PRO A 356 20.96 3.23 -11.47
CA PRO A 356 21.89 4.36 -11.43
C PRO A 356 22.02 4.93 -10.01
N SER A 357 23.20 5.45 -9.68
CA SER A 357 23.51 5.97 -8.33
C SER A 357 22.61 7.10 -7.84
N TRP A 358 21.92 7.78 -8.76
CA TRP A 358 20.99 8.87 -8.48
C TRP A 358 19.52 8.39 -8.31
N CYS A 359 19.22 7.15 -8.69
CA CYS A 359 17.86 6.60 -8.63
C CYS A 359 17.57 6.08 -7.21
N PRO A 360 16.44 6.47 -6.58
CA PRO A 360 16.00 5.91 -5.31
C PRO A 360 15.81 4.40 -5.35
N TYR A 361 15.91 3.78 -4.18
CA TYR A 361 15.38 2.45 -3.94
C TYR A 361 13.88 2.52 -3.64
N VAL A 362 13.16 1.45 -3.94
CA VAL A 362 11.76 1.26 -3.53
C VAL A 362 11.68 0.17 -2.48
N ARG A 363 10.57 0.15 -1.72
CA ARG A 363 10.32 -0.82 -0.63
C ARG A 363 11.41 -0.81 0.45
N THR A 364 12.25 0.23 0.51
CA THR A 364 13.43 0.26 1.37
C THR A 364 13.33 1.39 2.37
N SER A 365 13.52 1.07 3.65
CA SER A 365 13.46 2.02 4.75
C SER A 365 14.58 3.05 4.67
N PHE A 366 14.37 4.18 5.34
CA PHE A 366 15.36 5.23 5.47
C PHE A 366 16.41 4.91 6.56
N GLU A 367 17.65 5.35 6.36
CA GLU A 367 18.65 5.50 7.43
C GLU A 367 18.38 6.76 8.24
N ILE A 368 17.91 7.82 7.56
CA ILE A 368 17.64 9.14 8.15
C ILE A 368 16.25 9.62 7.70
N ASP A 369 15.31 9.66 8.64
CA ASP A 369 13.90 9.97 8.37
C ASP A 369 13.62 11.45 8.11
N SER A 370 14.52 12.35 8.52
CA SER A 370 14.46 13.77 8.16
C SER A 370 15.86 14.37 8.06
N LEU A 371 16.09 15.18 7.04
CA LEU A 371 17.26 16.05 7.01
C LEU A 371 16.85 17.37 7.66
N SER A 372 17.42 17.69 8.81
CA SER A 372 17.37 19.06 9.33
C SER A 372 18.16 19.93 8.38
N VAL A 373 17.48 20.88 7.72
CA VAL A 373 18.15 21.83 6.84
C VAL A 373 19.02 22.72 7.73
N LEU A 374 20.33 22.48 7.73
CA LEU A 374 21.33 23.33 8.36
C LEU A 374 21.45 24.64 7.55
N GLY A 375 20.46 25.52 7.71
CA GLY A 375 20.43 26.86 7.11
C GLY A 375 19.61 26.97 5.83
N LYS A 376 18.83 28.06 5.70
CA LYS A 376 18.10 28.40 4.47
C LYS A 376 19.10 28.88 3.39
N PHE A 377 19.71 27.95 2.67
CA PHE A 377 20.41 28.26 1.43
C PHE A 377 19.40 28.23 0.28
N SER A 378 18.73 29.36 0.01
CA SER A 378 17.88 29.52 -1.16
C SER A 378 18.56 30.44 -2.17
N PHE A 379 19.19 29.87 -3.20
CA PHE A 379 19.70 30.64 -4.34
C PHE A 379 18.70 30.58 -5.50
N GLY A 380 17.56 31.26 -5.33
CA GLY A 380 16.66 31.76 -6.40
C GLY A 380 15.99 30.80 -7.39
N ILE A 381 16.48 29.59 -7.61
CA ILE A 381 15.97 28.63 -8.60
C ILE A 381 16.17 27.20 -8.08
N GLU A 382 15.07 26.54 -7.71
CA GLU A 382 15.06 25.12 -7.30
C GLU A 382 14.86 24.16 -8.49
N THR A 383 14.67 24.70 -9.69
CA THR A 383 14.41 23.92 -10.90
C THR A 383 15.69 23.51 -11.60
N ALA A 384 15.76 22.24 -12.04
CA ALA A 384 16.84 21.69 -12.82
C ALA A 384 16.41 21.41 -14.28
N GLU A 385 17.38 21.44 -15.20
CA GLU A 385 17.22 21.02 -16.59
C GLU A 385 18.09 19.77 -16.87
N PRO A 386 17.62 18.57 -16.49
CA PRO A 386 18.39 17.35 -16.64
C PRO A 386 18.32 16.81 -18.07
N VAL A 387 19.45 16.31 -18.56
CA VAL A 387 19.55 15.57 -19.83
C VAL A 387 19.88 14.12 -19.52
N PHE A 388 19.00 13.21 -19.92
CA PHE A 388 19.19 11.78 -19.73
C PHE A 388 19.89 11.14 -20.94
N GLN A 389 20.92 10.34 -20.69
CA GLN A 389 21.64 9.57 -21.72
C GLN A 389 21.62 8.07 -21.39
N ASN A 390 21.98 7.23 -22.37
CA ASN A 390 22.03 5.77 -22.24
C ASN A 390 20.73 5.18 -21.68
N ASN A 391 19.59 5.57 -22.28
CA ASN A 391 18.24 5.18 -21.86
C ASN A 391 17.96 5.50 -20.38
N GLY A 392 18.36 6.69 -19.94
CA GLY A 392 18.16 7.13 -18.56
C GLY A 392 19.15 6.52 -17.57
N LYS A 393 20.25 5.88 -17.98
CA LYS A 393 21.26 5.42 -17.03
C LYS A 393 22.15 6.57 -16.52
N LEU A 394 22.37 7.58 -17.35
CA LEU A 394 23.18 8.76 -17.00
C LEU A 394 22.28 9.99 -16.95
N VAL A 395 22.46 10.82 -15.91
CA VAL A 395 21.81 12.12 -15.79
C VAL A 395 22.89 13.20 -15.84
N HIS A 396 22.77 14.10 -16.81
CA HIS A 396 23.61 15.30 -16.92
C HIS A 396 22.82 16.48 -16.40
N VAL A 397 23.43 17.20 -15.47
CA VAL A 397 22.84 18.41 -14.88
C VAL A 397 23.82 19.56 -15.11
N ARG A 398 23.30 20.73 -15.48
CA ARG A 398 24.08 21.98 -15.49
C ARG A 398 23.74 22.79 -14.25
N GLY A 399 24.76 23.36 -13.61
CA GLY A 399 24.60 24.20 -12.44
C GLY A 399 25.84 25.05 -12.21
N CYS A 400 25.80 25.89 -11.18
CA CYS A 400 26.94 26.68 -10.72
C CYS A 400 27.56 26.03 -9.48
N ALA A 401 28.89 25.99 -9.41
CA ALA A 401 29.57 25.61 -8.18
C ALA A 401 29.32 26.70 -7.13
N ILE A 402 28.61 26.35 -6.05
CA ILE A 402 28.27 27.29 -4.97
C ILE A 402 29.25 27.21 -3.78
N ALA A 403 29.84 26.03 -3.56
CA ALA A 403 30.80 25.77 -2.50
C ALA A 403 31.55 24.46 -2.76
N GLU A 404 32.67 24.28 -2.08
CA GLU A 404 33.42 23.02 -2.02
C GLU A 404 33.21 22.35 -0.65
N VAL A 405 32.89 21.06 -0.66
CA VAL A 405 32.73 20.28 0.58
C VAL A 405 34.11 19.81 1.03
N SER A 406 34.69 20.47 2.04
CA SER A 406 36.03 20.14 2.54
C SER A 406 36.06 18.92 3.47
N LYS A 407 34.92 18.52 4.05
CA LYS A 407 34.81 17.36 4.94
C LYS A 407 33.39 16.82 4.96
N THR A 408 33.22 15.50 4.84
CA THR A 408 31.93 14.81 5.04
C THR A 408 31.87 14.18 6.43
N LEU A 409 30.66 14.14 7.02
CA LEU A 409 30.43 13.50 8.34
C LEU A 409 30.49 11.97 8.28
N ALA A 410 30.35 11.38 7.09
CA ALA A 410 30.51 9.96 6.83
C ALA A 410 31.53 9.74 5.69
N PRO A 411 32.34 8.67 5.73
CA PRO A 411 33.27 8.36 4.66
C PRO A 411 32.50 8.07 3.37
N TYR A 412 32.92 8.70 2.27
CA TYR A 412 32.41 8.41 0.93
C TYR A 412 32.73 6.95 0.58
N ARG A 413 31.72 6.07 0.56
CA ARG A 413 31.88 4.68 0.13
C ARG A 413 31.92 4.65 -1.40
N HIS A 414 33.12 4.71 -1.96
CA HIS A 414 33.33 4.43 -3.37
C HIS A 414 32.83 3.00 -3.65
N ARG A 415 31.83 2.81 -4.52
CA ARG A 415 31.66 1.50 -5.16
C ARG A 415 32.85 1.35 -6.10
N ASP A 416 33.69 0.36 -5.88
CA ASP A 416 34.63 -0.08 -6.89
C ASP A 416 33.80 -0.60 -8.07
N LEU A 417 33.74 0.20 -9.14
CA LEU A 417 33.11 -0.13 -10.42
C LEU A 417 34.00 -1.06 -11.27
N SER A 418 34.96 -1.76 -10.66
CA SER A 418 35.96 -2.60 -11.33
C SER A 418 35.55 -4.06 -11.50
N LEU A 419 34.32 -4.43 -11.12
CA LEU A 419 33.76 -5.75 -11.44
C LEU A 419 32.48 -5.55 -12.26
N ALA A 420 32.68 -5.69 -13.56
CA ALA A 420 31.72 -5.55 -14.66
C ALA A 420 30.62 -6.63 -14.65
#